data_AF-A0A4Q3DNF3-F1
#
_entry.id   AF-A0A4Q3DNF3-F1
#
_cell.length_a   1.000
_cell.length_b   1.000
_cell.length_c   1.000
_cell.angle_alpha   90.00
_cell.angle_beta   90.00
_cell.angle_gamma   90.00
#
_symmetry.space_group_name_H-M   'P 1'
#
loop_
_entity.id
_entity.type
_entity.pdbx_description
1 polymer ?
#
loop_
_entity_poly.entity_id
_entity_poly.type
_entity_poly.pdbx_seq_one_letter_code
_entity_poly.pdbx_strand_id
1 'polypeptide(L)'
;MQPDQLVAELLARGDMNDDTTLELNRILNDWRESKLDPDDESYLVALHARMMNLSAEPDEAIGQLPSRLDGLTIEEWRERALRAEAELAQIEEAARNG
;
A
#
# COMPACT_ATOMS: atom_id res chain seq x y z
N MET A 1 -15.39 3.05 5.31
CA MET A 1 -15.82 1.94 4.43
C MET A 1 -16.22 0.77 5.30
N GLN A 2 -17.19 -0.06 4.88
CA GLN A 2 -17.56 -1.27 5.64
C GLN A 2 -16.70 -2.48 5.22
N PRO A 3 -16.43 -3.44 6.12
CA PRO A 3 -15.62 -4.64 5.82
C PRO A 3 -16.14 -5.46 4.65
N ASP A 4 -17.46 -5.56 4.48
CA ASP A 4 -18.08 -6.27 3.35
C ASP A 4 -17.78 -5.61 2.00
N GLN A 5 -17.73 -4.28 1.96
CA GLN A 5 -17.39 -3.55 0.74
C GLN A 5 -15.91 -3.74 0.38
N LEU A 6 -15.02 -3.65 1.37
CA LEU A 6 -13.58 -3.86 1.17
C LEU A 6 -13.30 -5.26 0.62
N VAL A 7 -13.91 -6.28 1.20
CA VAL A 7 -13.78 -7.67 0.72
C VAL A 7 -14.33 -7.83 -0.70
N ALA A 8 -15.48 -7.23 -1.01
CA ALA A 8 -16.06 -7.29 -2.36
C ALA A 8 -15.16 -6.64 -3.42
N GLU A 9 -14.57 -5.48 -3.12
CA GLU A 9 -13.63 -4.78 -4.01
C GLU A 9 -12.33 -5.57 -4.21
N LEU A 10 -11.81 -6.16 -3.13
CA LEU A 10 -10.64 -7.03 -3.15
C LEU A 10 -10.86 -8.28 -4.03
N LEU A 11 -11.99 -8.98 -3.85
CA LEU A 11 -12.34 -10.17 -4.62
C LEU A 11 -12.65 -9.84 -6.09
N ALA A 12 -13.29 -8.69 -6.36
CA ALA A 12 -13.63 -8.28 -7.73
C ALA A 12 -12.39 -8.05 -8.62
N ARG A 13 -11.23 -7.75 -8.02
CA ARG A 13 -9.97 -7.56 -8.74
C ARG A 13 -9.38 -8.88 -9.26
N GLY A 14 -9.68 -10.00 -8.62
CA GLY A 14 -9.28 -11.33 -9.08
C GLY A 14 -7.77 -11.63 -9.03
N ASP A 15 -6.97 -10.77 -8.41
CA ASP A 15 -5.51 -10.93 -8.29
C ASP A 15 -5.08 -11.62 -6.97
N MET A 16 -6.03 -12.29 -6.31
CA MET A 16 -5.84 -12.89 -4.99
C MET A 16 -5.51 -14.36 -5.10
N ASN A 17 -4.56 -14.83 -4.30
CA ASN A 17 -4.30 -16.26 -4.15
C ASN A 17 -5.47 -16.95 -3.43
N ASP A 18 -5.60 -18.27 -3.61
CA ASP A 18 -6.61 -19.10 -2.94
C ASP A 18 -6.60 -18.90 -1.41
N ASP A 19 -5.42 -18.84 -0.81
CA ASP A 19 -5.23 -18.65 0.63
C ASP A 19 -5.79 -17.29 1.11
N THR A 20 -5.48 -16.22 0.38
CA THR A 20 -6.00 -14.87 0.65
C THR A 20 -7.51 -14.81 0.43
N THR A 21 -8.02 -15.48 -0.59
CA THR A 21 -9.47 -15.55 -0.86
C THR A 21 -10.21 -16.25 0.28
N LEU A 22 -9.62 -17.31 0.82
CA LEU A 22 -10.18 -18.08 1.93
C LEU A 22 -10.17 -17.27 3.23
N GLU A 23 -9.09 -16.54 3.50
CA GLU A 23 -8.98 -15.60 4.62
C GLU A 23 -10.05 -14.50 4.53
N LEU A 24 -10.22 -13.87 3.37
CA LEU A 24 -11.23 -12.81 3.19
C LEU A 24 -12.66 -13.31 3.37
N ASN A 25 -12.96 -14.53 2.91
CA ASN A 25 -14.26 -15.15 3.14
C ASN A 25 -14.48 -15.46 4.62
N ARG A 26 -13.44 -15.87 5.35
CA ARG A 26 -13.50 -16.06 6.81
C ARG A 26 -13.81 -14.74 7.51
N ILE A 27 -13.04 -13.69 7.21
CA ILE A 27 -13.21 -12.36 7.79
C ILE A 27 -14.63 -11.82 7.50
N LEU A 28 -15.12 -12.00 6.27
CA LEU A 28 -16.49 -11.63 5.90
C LEU A 28 -17.54 -12.39 6.71
N ASN A 29 -17.32 -13.68 6.98
CA ASN A 29 -18.22 -14.49 7.80
C ASN A 29 -18.20 -14.02 9.26
N ASP A 30 -17.02 -13.78 9.83
CA ASP A 30 -16.87 -13.26 11.20
C ASP A 30 -17.52 -11.88 11.37
N TRP A 31 -17.45 -11.01 10.36
CA TRP A 31 -18.19 -9.75 10.32
C TRP A 31 -19.72 -9.93 10.31
N ARG A 32 -20.24 -10.86 9.51
CA ARG A 32 -21.69 -11.17 9.47
C ARG A 32 -22.20 -11.73 10.79
N GLU A 33 -21.35 -12.46 11.51
CA GLU A 33 -21.64 -12.95 12.86
C GLU A 33 -21.41 -11.90 13.96
N SER A 34 -20.98 -10.68 13.61
CA SER A 34 -20.56 -9.63 14.56
C SER A 34 -19.50 -10.11 15.55
N LYS A 35 -18.59 -10.97 15.09
CA LYS A 35 -17.44 -11.51 15.82
C LYS A 35 -16.11 -11.06 15.23
N LEU A 36 -16.14 -10.08 14.31
CA LEU A 36 -14.95 -9.57 13.64
C LEU A 36 -13.96 -9.02 14.68
N ASP A 37 -12.70 -9.46 14.57
CA ASP A 37 -11.63 -8.92 15.39
C ASP A 37 -11.19 -7.54 14.86
N PRO A 38 -10.88 -6.57 15.73
CA PRO A 38 -10.36 -5.27 15.29
C PRO A 38 -9.04 -5.37 14.48
N ASP A 39 -8.25 -6.42 14.66
CA ASP A 39 -7.05 -6.67 13.85
C ASP A 39 -7.41 -7.08 12.41
N ASP A 40 -8.47 -7.88 12.23
CA ASP A 40 -8.99 -8.26 10.91
C ASP A 40 -9.52 -7.05 10.13
N GLU A 41 -10.19 -6.11 10.81
CA GLU A 41 -10.64 -4.86 10.21
C GLU A 41 -9.44 -4.02 9.72
N SER A 42 -8.41 -3.89 10.56
CA SER A 42 -7.18 -3.16 10.23
C SER A 42 -6.44 -3.82 9.06
N TYR A 43 -6.39 -5.15 9.02
CA TYR A 43 -5.83 -5.92 7.93
C TYR A 43 -6.55 -5.67 6.60
N LEU A 44 -7.88 -5.68 6.59
CA LEU A 44 -8.68 -5.41 5.38
C LEU A 44 -8.40 -4.03 4.81
N VAL A 45 -8.35 -3.00 5.66
CA VAL A 45 -8.06 -1.62 5.25
C VAL A 45 -6.65 -1.51 4.64
N ALA A 46 -5.65 -2.09 5.30
CA ALA A 46 -4.27 -2.08 4.83
C ALA A 46 -4.09 -2.83 3.49
N LEU A 47 -4.73 -4.00 3.36
CA LEU A 47 -4.71 -4.80 2.14
C LEU A 47 -5.42 -4.07 1.00
N HIS A 48 -6.59 -3.49 1.26
CA HIS A 48 -7.34 -2.73 0.28
C HIS A 48 -6.57 -1.53 -0.25
N ALA A 49 -5.97 -0.74 0.64
CA ALA A 49 -5.13 0.39 0.27
C ALA A 49 -3.91 -0.04 -0.58
N ARG A 50 -3.18 -1.06 -0.11
CA ARG A 50 -2.06 -1.65 -0.86
C ARG A 50 -2.47 -2.07 -2.27
N MET A 51 -3.62 -2.72 -2.41
CA MET A 51 -4.10 -3.16 -3.72
C MET A 51 -4.48 -1.97 -4.58
N MET A 52 -5.29 -1.05 -4.07
CA MET A 52 -5.76 0.14 -4.79
C MET A 52 -4.62 1.11 -5.18
N ASN A 53 -3.40 0.89 -4.69
CA ASN A 53 -2.28 1.84 -4.76
C ASN A 53 -2.68 3.23 -4.23
N LEU A 54 -3.75 3.26 -3.43
CA LEU A 54 -4.09 4.34 -2.56
C LEU A 54 -3.14 4.14 -1.40
N SER A 55 -2.19 5.06 -1.18
CA SER A 55 -1.48 5.07 0.10
C SER A 55 -2.52 4.90 1.19
N ALA A 56 -2.41 3.83 1.97
CA ALA A 56 -3.25 3.65 3.14
C ALA A 56 -3.09 4.94 3.92
N GLU A 57 -4.12 5.79 3.96
CA GLU A 57 -4.09 6.92 4.87
C GLU A 57 -3.99 6.27 6.24
N PRO A 58 -2.82 6.32 6.89
CA PRO A 58 -2.70 5.71 8.20
C PRO A 58 -3.69 6.45 9.08
N ASP A 59 -4.50 5.70 9.83
CA ASP A 59 -5.27 6.25 10.93
C ASP A 59 -4.33 7.16 11.74
N GLU A 60 -4.57 8.47 11.68
CA GLU A 60 -3.77 9.49 12.37
C GLU A 60 -4.04 9.45 13.88
N ALA A 61 -3.78 8.28 14.48
CA ALA A 61 -3.39 8.12 15.86
C ALA A 61 -1.88 7.82 15.98
N ILE A 62 -1.10 8.07 14.93
CA ILE A 62 0.37 8.03 14.97
C ILE A 62 0.88 9.46 15.07
N GLY A 63 1.19 9.87 16.31
CA GLY A 63 1.78 11.17 16.59
C GLY A 63 2.95 11.46 15.65
N GLN A 64 2.93 12.65 15.03
CA GLN A 64 4.00 13.31 14.28
C GLN A 64 5.28 12.46 14.16
N LEU A 65 5.27 11.48 13.25
CA LEU A 65 6.52 10.91 12.79
C LEU A 65 7.22 12.05 12.02
N PRO A 66 8.44 12.44 12.41
CA PRO A 66 9.15 13.49 11.70
C PRO A 66 9.26 13.06 10.24
N SER A 67 8.80 13.91 9.33
CA SER A 67 8.83 13.76 7.86
C SER A 67 10.26 13.76 7.29
N ARG A 68 11.22 13.16 8.00
CA ARG A 68 12.65 13.41 7.88
C ARG A 68 13.40 12.10 8.03
N LEU A 69 13.47 11.32 6.95
CA LEU A 69 14.24 10.08 6.90
C LEU A 69 15.75 10.30 6.83
N ASP A 70 16.26 11.51 6.53
CA ASP A 70 17.71 11.77 6.50
C ASP A 70 18.06 13.27 6.48
N GLY A 71 17.29 14.11 7.17
CA GLY A 71 17.47 15.57 7.07
C GLY A 71 16.76 16.22 5.88
N LEU A 72 16.37 15.44 4.88
CA LEU A 72 15.67 15.87 3.65
C LEU A 72 14.16 15.55 3.72
N THR A 73 13.34 16.42 3.14
CA THR A 73 11.88 16.21 3.01
C THR A 73 11.56 15.20 1.90
N ILE A 74 10.30 14.74 1.85
CA ILE A 74 9.81 13.80 0.82
C ILE A 74 9.97 14.38 -0.59
N GLU A 75 9.76 15.69 -0.75
CA GLU A 75 9.95 16.40 -2.02
C GLU A 75 11.42 16.39 -2.44
N GLU A 76 12.34 16.64 -1.52
CA GLU A 76 13.78 16.61 -1.76
C GLU A 76 14.28 15.19 -2.12
N TRP A 77 13.70 14.16 -1.50
CA TRP A 77 13.97 12.76 -1.86
C TRP A 77 13.52 12.43 -3.28
N ARG A 78 12.36 12.95 -3.71
CA ARG A 78 11.85 12.77 -5.07
C ARG A 78 12.71 13.46 -6.10
N GLU A 79 13.15 14.69 -5.82
CA GLU A 79 14.07 15.42 -6.71
C GLU A 79 15.43 14.72 -6.82
N ARG A 80 15.94 14.14 -5.72
CA ARG A 80 17.20 13.39 -5.75
C ARG A 80 17.08 12.08 -6.53
N ALA A 81 15.97 11.36 -6.38
CA ALA A 81 15.70 10.16 -7.17
C ALA A 81 15.64 10.47 -8.67
N LEU A 82 14.90 11.52 -9.05
CA LEU A 82 14.76 11.94 -10.44
C LEU A 82 16.11 12.35 -11.07
N ARG A 83 16.98 13.02 -10.29
CA ARG A 83 18.32 13.37 -10.74
C ARG A 83 19.20 12.12 -10.94
N ALA A 84 19.14 11.17 -10.01
CA ALA A 84 19.90 9.92 -10.12
C ALA A 84 19.48 9.10 -11.35
N GLU A 85 18.17 9.06 -11.67
CA GLU A 85 17.66 8.41 -12.88
C GLU A 85 18.15 9.10 -14.17
N ALA A 86 18.19 10.42 -14.19
CA ALA A 86 18.74 11.18 -15.31
C ALA A 86 20.25 10.97 -15.50
N GLU A 87 21.01 10.89 -14.40
CA GLU A 87 22.45 10.61 -14.44
C GLU A 87 22.73 9.18 -14.93
N LEU A 88 21.91 8.20 -14.53
CA LEU A 88 22.02 6.83 -15.01
C LEU A 88 21.77 6.77 -16.53
N ALA A 89 20.74 7.44 -17.02
CA ALA A 89 20.41 7.50 -18.45
C ALA A 89 21.55 8.09 -19.28
N GLN A 90 22.24 9.13 -18.77
CA GLN A 90 23.39 9.72 -19.45
C GLN A 90 24.62 8.81 -19.46
N ILE A 91 24.85 8.04 -18.38
CA ILE A 91 25.94 7.06 -18.32
C ILE A 91 25.67 5.90 -19.28
N GLU A 92 24.42 5.41 -19.36
CA GLU A 92 24.04 4.35 -20.30
C GLU A 92 24.13 4.82 -21.76
N GLU A 93 23.74 6.07 -22.05
CA GLU A 93 23.86 6.65 -23.40
C GLU A 93 25.33 6.86 -23.81
N ALA A 94 26.19 7.27 -22.87
CA ALA A 94 27.63 7.37 -23.09
C ALA A 94 28.29 5.99 -23.28
N ALA A 95 27.85 4.97 -22.53
CA ALA A 95 28.34 3.59 -22.67
C ALA A 95 27.87 2.91 -23.98
N ARG A 96 26.78 3.40 -24.58
CA ARG A 96 26.24 2.88 -25.85
C ARG A 96 26.81 3.56 -27.09
N ASN A 97 27.35 4.78 -26.97
CA ASN A 97 27.91 5.57 -28.07
C ASN A 97 29.46 5.65 -28.09
N GLY A 98 30.15 4.94 -27.19
CA GLY A 98 31.61 4.79 -27.17
C GLY A 98 32.04 3.38 -27.57
#